data_AF-A0A914QP71-F1
#
_entry.id   AF-A0A914QP71-F1
#
_cell.length_a   1.000
_cell.length_b   1.000
_cell.length_c   1.000
_cell.angle_alpha   90.00
_cell.angle_beta   90.00
_cell.angle_gamma   90.00
#
_symmetry.space_group_name_H-M   'P 1'
#
loop_
_entity.id
_entity.type
_entity.pdbx_description
1 polymer ?
#
loop_
_entity_poly.entity_id
_entity_poly.type
_entity_poly.pdbx_seq_one_letter_code
_entity_poly.pdbx_strand_id
1 'polypeptide(L)'
;MEQHVYLGRNRLKARYIDKYKFLSKYYDSHEIYVRSTDVNRTLTSAMSNMYGMYGENARPGLDYPNCTDCWPKGFIPIAIHTVPEDTDYTVNADAKNCTRQNDLQKLLQETPEFKQMEKDQQKLFENISSNAGEPIGPLELWKIADAMYIEKLHNLTFPHWLNQKWDGRPLFDVINDTSAIVERWINGLGKPFGRLST
;
A
#
# COMPACT_ATOMS: atom_id res chain seq x y z
N MET A 1 -7.36 5.18 9.39
CA MET A 1 -7.79 6.59 9.55
C MET A 1 -6.83 7.38 10.44
N GLU A 2 -6.65 7.00 11.72
CA GLU A 2 -5.77 7.71 12.67
C GLU A 2 -4.36 7.98 12.12
N GLN A 3 -3.70 6.97 11.55
CA GLN A 3 -2.38 7.11 10.92
C GLN A 3 -2.34 8.21 9.84
N HIS A 4 -3.40 8.34 9.05
CA HIS A 4 -3.50 9.38 8.01
C HIS A 4 -3.79 10.77 8.60
N VAL A 5 -4.59 10.86 9.66
CA VAL A 5 -4.77 12.13 10.40
C VAL A 5 -3.44 12.59 10.98
N TYR A 6 -2.67 11.68 11.59
CA TYR A 6 -1.34 11.98 12.12
C TYR A 6 -0.36 12.41 11.01
N LEU A 7 -0.35 11.70 9.88
CA LEU A 7 0.46 12.09 8.72
C LEU A 7 0.13 13.52 8.26
N GLY A 8 -1.15 13.84 8.11
CA GLY A 8 -1.61 15.18 7.73
C GLY A 8 -1.22 16.25 8.74
N ARG A 9 -1.54 16.03 10.02
CA ARG A 9 -1.35 17.02 11.09
C ARG A 9 0.11 17.21 11.48
N ASN A 10 0.79 16.11 11.79
CA ASN A 10 2.09 16.15 12.45
C ASN A 10 3.25 16.16 11.46
N ARG A 11 3.03 15.77 10.20
CA ARG A 11 4.08 15.77 9.17
C ARG A 11 3.82 16.82 8.10
N LEU A 12 2.71 16.72 7.37
CA LEU A 12 2.48 17.55 6.19
C LEU A 12 2.16 19.00 6.57
N LYS A 13 1.19 19.26 7.45
CA LYS A 13 0.89 20.61 7.97
C LYS A 13 2.11 21.21 8.65
N ALA A 14 2.73 20.48 9.59
CA ALA A 14 3.91 20.94 10.30
C ALA A 14 5.05 21.38 9.35
N ARG A 15 5.25 20.65 8.25
CA ARG A 15 6.27 20.96 7.24
C ARG A 15 5.84 22.12 6.34
N TYR A 16 4.71 21.98 5.65
CA TYR A 16 4.36 22.84 4.51
C TYR A 16 3.55 24.08 4.90
N ILE A 17 2.75 24.03 5.96
CA ILE A 17 1.96 25.18 6.46
C ILE A 17 2.70 25.89 7.59
N ASP A 18 3.22 25.16 8.58
CA ASP A 18 3.75 25.77 9.79
C ASP A 18 5.21 26.22 9.62
N LYS A 19 6.09 25.35 9.12
CA LYS A 19 7.53 25.64 8.99
C LYS A 19 7.85 26.44 7.73
N TYR A 20 7.51 25.92 6.55
CA TYR A 20 7.94 26.53 5.28
C TYR A 20 7.01 27.62 4.78
N LYS A 21 5.78 27.72 5.32
CA LYS A 21 4.75 28.65 4.83
C LYS A 21 4.53 28.53 3.32
N PHE A 22 4.71 27.32 2.78
CA PHE A 22 4.54 27.03 1.36
C PHE A 22 3.06 26.97 0.99
N LEU A 23 2.24 26.43 1.90
CA LEU A 23 0.79 26.41 1.79
C LEU A 23 0.17 27.38 2.79
N SER A 24 -0.97 27.94 2.41
CA SER A 24 -1.75 28.83 3.26
C SER A 24 -2.23 28.15 4.54
N LYS A 25 -2.38 28.95 5.61
CA LYS A 25 -2.88 28.48 6.91
C LYS A 25 -4.29 27.90 6.81
N TYR A 26 -5.12 28.53 5.99
CA TYR A 26 -6.47 28.11 5.65
C TYR A 26 -6.43 27.40 4.30
N TYR A 27 -7.35 26.47 4.08
CA TYR A 27 -7.43 25.76 2.81
C TYR A 27 -7.76 26.72 1.67
N ASP A 28 -7.00 26.63 0.59
CA ASP A 28 -7.26 27.30 -0.69
C ASP A 28 -7.25 26.24 -1.81
N SER A 29 -8.35 26.14 -2.55
CA SER A 29 -8.49 25.19 -3.65
C SER A 29 -7.56 25.46 -4.83
N HIS A 30 -6.95 26.65 -4.92
CA HIS A 30 -5.96 26.97 -5.97
C HIS A 30 -4.56 26.48 -5.62
N GLU A 31 -4.29 26.14 -4.36
CA GLU A 31 -2.97 25.69 -3.90
C GLU A 31 -2.84 24.15 -3.92
N ILE A 32 -3.96 23.42 -3.86
CA ILE A 32 -3.96 21.97 -3.64
C ILE A 32 -4.90 21.27 -4.60
N TYR A 33 -4.34 20.25 -5.27
CA TYR A 33 -5.09 19.21 -5.97
C TYR A 33 -4.86 17.87 -5.27
N VAL A 34 -5.94 17.20 -4.88
CA VAL A 34 -5.87 15.88 -4.23
C VAL A 34 -6.45 14.84 -5.19
N ARG A 35 -5.65 13.80 -5.47
CA ARG A 35 -6.06 12.65 -6.28
C ARG A 35 -5.79 11.35 -5.54
N SER A 36 -6.72 10.40 -5.69
CA SER A 36 -6.64 9.05 -5.15
C SER A 36 -7.04 8.03 -6.22
N THR A 37 -6.65 6.77 -6.04
CA THR A 37 -7.29 5.66 -6.74
C THR A 37 -8.74 5.47 -6.26
N ASP A 38 -9.58 4.86 -7.10
CA ASP A 38 -11.00 4.61 -6.81
C ASP A 38 -11.22 3.38 -5.91
N VAL A 39 -10.66 3.43 -4.70
CA VAL A 39 -10.85 2.37 -3.70
C VAL A 39 -11.14 3.00 -2.35
N ASN A 40 -12.10 2.42 -1.60
CA ASN A 40 -12.53 2.94 -0.31
C ASN A 40 -11.37 3.25 0.65
N ARG A 41 -10.36 2.37 0.71
CA ARG A 41 -9.21 2.54 1.62
C ARG A 41 -8.36 3.76 1.27
N THR A 42 -8.18 4.09 -0.01
CA THR A 42 -7.35 5.22 -0.45
C THR A 42 -8.13 6.54 -0.37
N LEU A 43 -9.39 6.55 -0.79
CA LEU A 43 -10.29 7.71 -0.65
C LEU A 43 -10.46 8.12 0.83
N THR A 44 -10.74 7.16 1.70
CA THR A 44 -10.89 7.40 3.14
C THR A 44 -9.60 7.89 3.78
N SER A 45 -8.46 7.38 3.30
CA SER A 45 -7.14 7.81 3.74
C SER A 45 -6.82 9.23 3.32
N ALA A 46 -7.15 9.62 2.09
CA ALA A 46 -7.00 10.98 1.60
C ALA A 46 -7.88 11.96 2.39
N MET A 47 -9.15 11.62 2.65
CA MET A 47 -10.04 12.42 3.51
C MET A 47 -9.46 12.60 4.92
N SER A 48 -9.01 11.52 5.53
CA SER A 48 -8.39 11.54 6.86
C SER A 48 -7.13 12.41 6.90
N ASN A 49 -6.32 12.36 5.84
CA ASN A 49 -5.10 13.15 5.73
C ASN A 49 -5.41 14.65 5.61
N MET A 50 -6.33 15.03 4.73
CA MET A 50 -6.73 16.42 4.56
C MET A 50 -7.41 16.99 5.81
N TYR A 51 -8.22 16.18 6.51
CA TYR A 51 -8.74 16.53 7.83
C TYR A 51 -7.61 16.81 8.83
N GLY A 52 -6.57 15.98 8.86
CA GLY A 52 -5.38 16.20 9.66
C GLY A 52 -4.64 17.50 9.30
N MET A 53 -4.54 17.83 8.02
CA MET A 53 -3.82 19.01 7.54
C MET A 53 -4.54 20.33 7.85
N TYR A 54 -5.84 20.41 7.62
CA TYR A 54 -6.57 21.68 7.64
C TYR A 54 -7.63 21.80 8.74
N GLY A 55 -8.06 20.69 9.35
CA GLY A 55 -9.22 20.70 10.24
C GLY A 55 -9.03 21.51 11.52
N GLU A 56 -7.81 21.60 12.05
CA GLU A 56 -7.51 22.41 13.25
C GLU A 56 -7.55 23.92 12.98
N ASN A 57 -7.20 24.35 11.76
CA ASN A 57 -7.18 25.77 11.38
C ASN A 57 -8.50 26.22 10.73
N ALA A 58 -9.44 25.30 10.49
CA ALA A 58 -10.70 25.56 9.83
C ALA A 58 -11.53 26.61 10.59
N ARG A 59 -12.17 27.51 9.86
CA ARG A 59 -12.98 28.60 10.39
C ARG A 59 -14.47 28.25 10.31
N PRO A 60 -15.18 28.09 11.45
CA PRO A 60 -16.63 27.92 11.44
C PRO A 60 -17.33 29.10 10.74
N GLY A 61 -18.31 28.81 9.90
CA GLY A 61 -19.08 29.78 9.12
C GLY A 61 -18.42 30.24 7.82
N LEU A 62 -17.16 29.87 7.57
CA LEU A 62 -16.44 30.16 6.32
C LEU A 62 -16.02 28.86 5.61
N ASP A 63 -15.28 28.00 6.31
CA ASP A 63 -14.73 26.77 5.74
C ASP A 63 -15.69 25.58 5.95
N TYR A 64 -16.59 25.68 6.94
CA TYR A 64 -17.65 24.70 7.20
C TYR A 64 -18.83 25.35 7.97
N PRO A 65 -20.05 24.76 7.98
CA PRO A 65 -21.20 25.31 8.70
C PRO A 65 -20.91 25.54 10.19
N ASN A 66 -21.29 26.70 10.72
CA ASN A 66 -21.18 27.00 12.15
C ASN A 66 -22.37 26.40 12.93
N CYS A 67 -22.46 25.07 12.96
CA CYS A 67 -23.46 24.35 13.75
C CYS A 67 -22.77 23.21 14.51
N THR A 68 -23.10 23.07 15.79
CA THR A 68 -22.49 22.05 16.65
C THR A 68 -23.11 20.67 16.44
N ASP A 69 -24.41 20.63 16.12
CA ASP A 69 -25.18 19.37 16.07
C ASP A 69 -25.42 18.85 14.64
N CYS A 70 -25.03 19.61 13.62
CA CYS A 70 -25.31 19.30 12.21
C CYS A 70 -24.06 19.10 11.34
N TRP A 71 -22.87 19.37 11.88
CA TRP A 71 -21.62 19.28 11.14
C TRP A 71 -20.42 18.87 12.01
N PRO A 72 -19.56 17.95 11.56
CA PRO A 72 -18.37 17.58 12.31
C PRO A 72 -17.38 18.75 12.43
N LYS A 73 -16.93 19.06 13.65
CA LYS A 73 -16.00 20.17 13.89
C LYS A 73 -14.71 20.01 13.09
N GLY A 74 -14.36 21.06 12.34
CA GLY A 74 -13.14 21.13 11.54
C GLY A 74 -13.17 20.28 10.27
N PHE A 75 -14.31 19.64 9.94
CA PHE A 75 -14.41 18.92 8.68
C PHE A 75 -14.66 19.90 7.53
N ILE A 76 -13.64 20.10 6.70
CA ILE A 76 -13.73 20.88 5.47
C ILE A 76 -13.97 19.89 4.31
N PRO A 77 -15.00 20.10 3.47
CA PRO A 77 -15.22 19.27 2.29
C PRO A 77 -14.16 19.58 1.22
N ILE A 78 -13.00 18.94 1.33
CA ILE A 78 -11.90 19.06 0.37
C ILE A 78 -12.12 18.01 -0.72
N ALA A 79 -12.15 18.46 -1.99
CA ALA A 79 -12.37 17.58 -3.12
C ALA A 79 -11.22 16.56 -3.27
N ILE A 80 -11.58 15.29 -3.41
CA ILE A 80 -10.66 14.21 -3.74
C ILE A 80 -11.09 13.67 -5.09
N HIS A 81 -10.23 13.87 -6.08
CA HIS A 81 -10.49 13.42 -7.44
C HIS A 81 -10.06 11.96 -7.58
N THR A 82 -10.84 11.22 -8.35
CA THR A 82 -10.57 9.83 -8.70
C THR A 82 -11.04 9.56 -10.11
N VAL A 83 -10.55 8.46 -10.70
CA VAL A 83 -11.07 7.90 -11.95
C VAL A 83 -11.25 6.41 -11.75
N PRO A 84 -12.15 5.75 -12.51
CA PRO A 84 -12.38 4.32 -12.39
C PRO A 84 -11.07 3.50 -12.47
N GLU A 85 -10.94 2.49 -11.62
CA GLU A 85 -9.71 1.70 -11.43
C GLU A 85 -9.13 1.13 -12.73
N ASP A 86 -9.99 0.69 -13.64
CA ASP A 86 -9.65 0.10 -14.94
C ASP A 86 -9.13 1.12 -15.96
N THR A 87 -9.27 2.41 -15.67
CA THR A 87 -8.83 3.51 -16.53
C THR A 87 -7.81 4.43 -15.84
N ASP A 88 -7.40 4.13 -14.60
CA ASP A 88 -6.39 4.92 -13.90
C ASP A 88 -4.96 4.51 -14.28
N TYR A 89 -4.45 5.05 -15.38
CA TYR A 89 -3.08 4.78 -15.84
C TYR A 89 -2.00 5.64 -15.15
N THR A 90 -2.33 6.32 -14.05
CA THR A 90 -1.42 7.32 -13.45
C THR A 90 -1.07 7.06 -12.00
N VAL A 91 -2.03 6.62 -11.18
CA VAL A 91 -1.81 6.33 -9.76
C VAL A 91 -2.10 4.88 -9.40
N ASN A 92 -2.77 4.13 -10.27
CA ASN A 92 -2.87 2.68 -10.15
C ASN A 92 -1.69 2.03 -10.90
N ALA A 93 -0.70 1.53 -10.15
CA ALA A 93 0.44 0.82 -10.72
C ALA A 93 0.03 -0.54 -11.35
N ASP A 94 -1.10 -1.09 -10.90
CA ASP A 94 -1.69 -2.35 -11.38
C ASP A 94 -2.82 -2.08 -12.37
N ALA A 95 -2.71 -1.00 -13.16
CA ALA A 95 -3.70 -0.64 -14.15
C ALA A 95 -4.00 -1.84 -15.06
N LYS A 96 -5.30 -2.15 -15.20
CA LYS A 96 -5.76 -3.31 -15.98
C LYS A 96 -5.33 -3.14 -17.45
N ASN A 97 -5.15 -4.28 -18.13
CA ASN A 97 -4.83 -4.34 -19.56
C ASN A 97 -3.43 -3.85 -19.98
N CYS A 98 -2.41 -3.99 -19.13
CA CYS A 98 -1.02 -3.77 -19.52
C CYS A 98 -0.36 -5.07 -20.04
N THR A 99 -0.38 -5.31 -21.35
CA THR A 99 0.29 -6.49 -21.94
C THR A 99 1.77 -6.55 -21.59
N ARG A 100 2.45 -5.40 -21.54
CA ARG A 100 3.88 -5.31 -21.22
C ARG A 100 4.19 -5.80 -19.81
N GLN A 101 3.32 -5.57 -18.83
CA GLN A 101 3.50 -6.05 -17.46
C GLN A 101 3.51 -7.58 -17.43
N ASN A 102 2.57 -8.23 -18.14
CA ASN A 102 2.53 -9.68 -18.28
C ASN A 102 3.80 -10.23 -18.97
N ASP A 103 4.29 -9.54 -20.01
CA ASP A 103 5.52 -9.96 -20.70
C ASP A 103 6.75 -9.84 -19.81
N LEU A 104 6.84 -8.77 -19.00
CA LEU A 104 7.93 -8.59 -18.04
C LEU A 104 7.90 -9.66 -16.94
N GLN A 105 6.71 -10.02 -16.47
CA GLN A 105 6.56 -11.10 -15.49
C GLN A 105 6.96 -12.46 -16.06
N LYS A 106 6.63 -12.76 -17.33
CA LYS A 106 7.10 -13.98 -18.00
C LYS A 106 8.62 -13.99 -18.17
N LEU A 107 9.19 -12.87 -18.61
CA LEU A 107 10.65 -12.73 -18.71
C LEU A 107 11.31 -12.97 -17.35
N LEU A 108 10.71 -12.49 -16.25
CA LEU A 108 11.21 -12.72 -14.89
C LEU A 108 11.27 -14.22 -14.58
N GLN A 109 10.19 -14.95 -14.86
CA GLN A 109 10.12 -16.39 -14.64
C GLN A 109 11.15 -17.18 -15.47
N GLU A 110 11.57 -16.63 -16.61
CA GLU A 110 12.57 -17.26 -17.46
C GLU A 110 14.02 -17.11 -16.95
N THR A 111 14.27 -16.15 -16.05
CA THR A 111 15.62 -15.87 -15.53
C THR A 111 16.20 -17.05 -14.73
N PRO A 112 17.53 -17.25 -14.77
CA PRO A 112 18.19 -18.28 -13.96
C PRO A 112 17.92 -18.12 -12.46
N GLU A 113 17.90 -16.88 -11.96
CA GLU A 113 17.66 -16.56 -10.57
C GLU A 113 16.27 -16.99 -10.11
N PHE A 114 15.24 -16.72 -10.91
CA PHE A 114 13.87 -17.10 -10.58
C PHE A 114 13.70 -18.63 -10.58
N LYS A 115 14.18 -19.30 -11.64
CA LYS A 115 14.14 -20.77 -11.74
C LYS A 115 14.91 -21.46 -10.62
N GLN A 116 16.05 -20.90 -10.23
CA GLN A 116 16.84 -21.42 -9.13
C GLN A 116 16.11 -21.26 -7.79
N MET A 117 15.50 -20.10 -7.54
CA MET A 117 14.68 -19.88 -6.34
C MET A 117 13.47 -20.81 -6.29
N GLU A 118 12.76 -21.01 -7.40
CA GLU A 118 11.66 -21.97 -7.49
C GLU A 118 12.10 -23.38 -7.12
N LYS A 119 13.25 -23.81 -7.66
CA LYS A 119 13.82 -25.13 -7.37
C LYS A 119 14.25 -25.26 -5.91
N ASP A 120 14.93 -24.26 -5.38
CA ASP A 120 15.46 -24.29 -4.01
C ASP A 120 14.34 -24.24 -2.97
N GLN A 121 13.25 -23.53 -3.27
CA GLN A 121 12.09 -23.36 -2.38
C GLN A 121 10.92 -24.28 -2.72
N GLN A 122 11.09 -25.25 -3.63
CA GLN A 122 10.01 -26.13 -4.09
C GLN A 122 9.22 -26.77 -2.93
N LYS A 123 9.93 -27.34 -1.95
CA LYS A 123 9.30 -27.98 -0.78
C LYS A 123 8.51 -27.00 0.09
N LEU A 124 8.97 -25.75 0.18
CA LEU A 124 8.27 -24.70 0.91
C LEU A 124 6.93 -24.40 0.24
N PHE A 125 6.94 -24.18 -1.07
CA PHE A 125 5.73 -23.92 -1.85
C PHE A 125 4.75 -25.10 -1.82
N GLU A 126 5.23 -26.34 -1.91
CA GLU A 126 4.40 -27.54 -1.77
C GLU A 126 3.74 -27.61 -0.38
N ASN A 127 4.51 -27.36 0.69
CA ASN A 127 3.99 -27.34 2.05
C ASN A 127 2.95 -26.24 2.25
N ILE A 128 3.22 -25.01 1.78
CA ILE A 128 2.29 -23.89 1.88
C ILE A 128 1.01 -24.19 1.08
N SER A 129 1.13 -24.65 -0.16
CA SER A 129 -0.02 -24.97 -1.02
C SER A 129 -0.91 -26.03 -0.38
N SER A 130 -0.32 -27.09 0.19
CA SER A 130 -1.07 -28.15 0.86
C SER A 130 -1.83 -27.65 2.09
N ASN A 131 -1.27 -26.69 2.84
CA ASN A 131 -1.93 -26.15 4.03
C ASN A 131 -2.93 -25.02 3.71
N ALA A 132 -2.68 -24.24 2.65
CA ALA A 132 -3.56 -23.18 2.17
C ALA A 132 -4.78 -23.73 1.41
N GLY A 133 -4.66 -24.92 0.82
CA GLY A 133 -5.73 -25.55 0.03
C GLY A 133 -5.83 -25.02 -1.41
N GLU A 134 -4.84 -24.23 -1.86
CA GLU A 134 -4.72 -23.74 -3.22
C GLU A 134 -3.24 -23.69 -3.67
N PRO A 135 -2.95 -23.68 -4.98
CA PRO A 135 -1.57 -23.54 -5.45
C PRO A 135 -0.98 -22.18 -5.08
N ILE A 136 0.08 -22.17 -4.28
CA ILE A 136 0.85 -20.98 -3.91
C ILE A 136 2.25 -21.12 -4.49
N GLY A 137 2.50 -20.40 -5.59
CA GLY A 137 3.81 -20.23 -6.17
C GLY A 137 4.53 -18.98 -5.66
N PRO A 138 5.71 -18.68 -6.21
CA PRO A 138 6.47 -17.48 -5.83
C PRO A 138 5.70 -16.17 -6.02
N LEU A 139 4.91 -16.07 -7.09
CA LEU A 139 4.18 -14.85 -7.46
C LEU A 139 2.90 -14.64 -6.64
N GLU A 140 2.44 -15.68 -5.94
CA GLU A 140 1.22 -15.69 -5.13
C GLU A 140 1.53 -15.65 -3.64
N LEU A 141 2.79 -15.91 -3.25
CA LEU A 141 3.22 -15.98 -1.86
C LEU A 141 2.91 -14.70 -1.07
N TRP A 142 2.90 -13.54 -1.74
CA TRP A 142 2.57 -12.26 -1.12
C TRP A 142 1.18 -12.24 -0.48
N LYS A 143 0.22 -13.02 -1.01
CA LYS A 143 -1.14 -13.12 -0.43
C LYS A 143 -1.09 -13.66 0.99
N ILE A 144 -0.29 -14.70 1.21
CA ILE A 144 -0.09 -15.32 2.52
C ILE A 144 0.72 -14.37 3.42
N ALA A 145 1.80 -13.78 2.89
CA ALA A 145 2.64 -12.86 3.64
C ALA A 145 1.85 -11.63 4.15
N ASP A 146 1.06 -10.99 3.29
CA ASP A 146 0.24 -9.81 3.63
C ASP A 146 -0.82 -10.16 4.68
N ALA A 147 -1.58 -11.24 4.46
CA ALA A 147 -2.58 -11.70 5.42
C ALA A 147 -1.96 -11.96 6.81
N MET A 148 -0.85 -12.68 6.86
CA MET A 148 -0.13 -12.96 8.10
C MET A 148 0.39 -11.69 8.78
N TYR A 149 0.90 -10.73 8.01
CA TYR A 149 1.40 -9.48 8.54
C TYR A 149 0.27 -8.66 9.20
N ILE A 150 -0.87 -8.54 8.53
CA ILE A 150 -2.05 -7.84 9.06
C ILE A 150 -2.60 -8.56 10.29
N GLU A 151 -2.76 -9.88 10.23
CA GLU A 151 -3.21 -10.67 11.37
C GLU A 151 -2.28 -10.49 12.58
N LYS A 152 -0.95 -10.49 12.37
CA LYS A 152 0.04 -10.20 13.43
C LYS A 152 -0.16 -8.82 14.04
N LEU A 153 -0.29 -7.81 13.18
CA LEU A 153 -0.45 -6.40 13.58
C LEU A 153 -1.69 -6.22 14.46
N HIS A 154 -2.74 -7.02 14.21
CA HIS A 154 -3.99 -6.99 14.95
C HIS A 154 -4.08 -8.05 16.06
N ASN A 155 -2.96 -8.69 16.43
CA ASN A 155 -2.89 -9.74 17.47
C ASN A 155 -3.90 -10.88 17.24
N LEU A 156 -4.16 -11.22 15.98
CA LEU A 156 -4.99 -12.36 15.62
C LEU A 156 -4.18 -13.66 15.70
N THR A 157 -4.87 -14.78 15.91
CA THR A 157 -4.25 -16.10 16.01
C THR A 157 -4.04 -16.70 14.62
N PHE A 158 -2.83 -17.14 14.33
CA PHE A 158 -2.54 -17.86 13.10
C PHE A 158 -3.02 -19.31 13.14
N PRO A 159 -3.33 -19.89 11.97
CA PRO A 159 -3.36 -21.34 11.78
C PRO A 159 -2.11 -22.03 12.36
N HIS A 160 -2.29 -23.19 12.99
CA HIS A 160 -1.20 -23.91 13.68
C HIS A 160 0.04 -24.13 12.80
N TRP A 161 -0.16 -24.43 11.51
CA TRP A 161 0.94 -24.70 10.58
C TRP A 161 1.86 -23.48 10.35
N LEU A 162 1.35 -22.26 10.48
CA LEU A 162 2.13 -21.03 10.32
C LEU A 162 3.02 -20.69 11.52
N ASN A 163 2.74 -21.28 12.68
CA ASN A 163 3.56 -21.13 13.89
C ASN A 163 4.76 -22.09 13.91
N GLN A 164 4.96 -22.88 12.87
CA GLN A 164 6.04 -23.87 12.78
C GLN A 164 7.37 -23.22 12.40
N LYS A 165 8.44 -24.03 12.48
CA LYS A 165 9.76 -23.66 11.97
C LYS A 165 10.01 -24.30 10.61
N TRP A 166 10.75 -23.58 9.77
CA TRP A 166 11.27 -24.04 8.49
C TRP A 166 12.78 -23.84 8.49
N ASP A 167 13.54 -24.93 8.36
CA ASP A 167 15.01 -24.94 8.44
C ASP A 167 15.57 -24.14 9.64
N GLY A 168 14.94 -24.33 10.81
CA GLY A 168 15.36 -23.72 12.08
C GLY A 168 14.87 -22.27 12.30
N ARG A 169 14.29 -21.62 11.27
CA ARG A 169 13.71 -20.27 11.36
C ARG A 169 12.17 -20.32 11.52
N PRO A 170 11.52 -19.32 12.11
CA PRO A 170 10.05 -19.21 12.08
C PRO A 170 9.54 -19.18 10.64
N LEU A 171 8.54 -20.00 10.32
CA LEU A 171 7.96 -20.06 8.97
C LEU A 171 7.41 -18.69 8.53
N PHE A 172 6.86 -17.92 9.46
CA PHE A 172 6.47 -16.52 9.25
C PHE A 172 7.59 -15.67 8.62
N ASP A 173 8.82 -15.75 9.16
CA ASP A 173 9.93 -14.94 8.66
C ASP A 173 10.38 -15.43 7.28
N VAL A 174 10.37 -16.75 7.07
CA VAL A 174 10.76 -17.35 5.78
C VAL A 174 9.79 -16.95 4.66
N ILE A 175 8.47 -16.97 4.92
CA ILE A 175 7.44 -16.55 3.96
C ILE A 175 7.60 -15.07 3.62
N ASN A 176 7.73 -14.20 4.62
CA ASN A 176 7.88 -12.76 4.41
C ASN A 176 9.16 -12.39 3.65
N ASP A 177 10.30 -12.98 4.03
CA ASP A 177 11.58 -12.74 3.36
C ASP A 177 11.52 -13.20 1.89
N THR A 178 10.97 -14.39 1.64
CA THR A 178 10.84 -14.95 0.29
C THR A 178 9.91 -14.10 -0.57
N SER A 179 8.75 -13.70 -0.03
CA SER A 179 7.81 -12.82 -0.73
C SER A 179 8.45 -11.47 -1.04
N ALA A 180 9.18 -10.87 -0.08
CA ALA A 180 9.85 -9.58 -0.30
C ALA A 180 10.91 -9.63 -1.41
N ILE A 181 11.62 -10.76 -1.56
CA ILE A 181 12.57 -10.95 -2.67
C ILE A 181 11.83 -10.96 -4.01
N VAL A 182 10.75 -11.74 -4.12
CA VAL A 182 9.98 -11.86 -5.36
C VAL A 182 9.30 -10.53 -5.71
N GLU A 183 8.70 -9.85 -4.75
CA GLU A 183 8.10 -8.52 -4.93
C GLU A 183 9.13 -7.51 -5.44
N ARG A 184 10.34 -7.53 -4.89
CA ARG A 184 11.42 -6.67 -5.39
C ARG A 184 11.78 -6.99 -6.84
N TRP A 185 11.74 -8.25 -7.26
CA TRP A 185 11.99 -8.62 -8.64
C TRP A 185 10.87 -8.17 -9.59
N ILE A 186 9.61 -8.39 -9.20
CA ILE A 186 8.43 -7.94 -9.96
C ILE A 186 8.47 -6.43 -10.17
N ASN A 187 8.85 -5.68 -9.12
CA ASN A 187 8.94 -4.22 -9.15
C ASN A 187 10.26 -3.68 -9.76
N GLY A 188 11.14 -4.53 -10.28
CA GLY A 188 12.43 -4.12 -10.85
C GLY A 188 13.45 -3.57 -9.83
N LEU A 189 13.21 -3.79 -8.54
CA LEU A 189 14.03 -3.35 -7.41
C LEU A 189 14.99 -4.46 -6.91
N GLY A 190 15.70 -5.11 -7.82
CA GLY A 190 16.65 -6.17 -7.47
C GLY A 190 17.34 -6.79 -8.68
N LYS A 191 18.29 -7.69 -8.44
CA LYS A 191 18.83 -8.57 -9.49
C LYS A 191 17.91 -9.78 -9.62
N PRO A 192 17.16 -9.80 -10.72
CA PRO A 192 17.32 -10.81 -11.77
C PRO A 192 17.64 -10.16 -13.13
N PHE A 193 17.48 -8.82 -13.23
CA PHE A 193 17.72 -8.00 -14.43
C PHE A 193 18.69 -6.84 -14.18
N GLY A 194 19.66 -7.04 -13.28
CA GLY A 194 20.47 -5.97 -12.67
C GLY A 194 20.83 -4.83 -13.60
N ARG A 195 20.36 -3.60 -13.27
CA ARG A 195 20.48 -2.34 -14.03
C ARG A 195 20.42 -2.59 -15.53
N LEU A 196 19.23 -2.39 -16.13
CA LEU A 196 19.17 -1.98 -17.53
C LEU A 196 20.08 -0.76 -17.67
N SER A 197 21.28 -0.99 -18.19
CA SER A 197 22.24 0.03 -18.53
C SER A 197 21.58 0.88 -19.60
N THR A 198 21.06 2.04 -19.20
CA THR A 198 20.89 3.17 -20.11
C THR A 198 22.23 3.74 -20.47
#